data_AF-A0A5R8XY48-F1
#
_entry.id   AF-A0A5R8XY48-F1
#
_cell.length_a   1.000
_cell.length_b   1.000
_cell.length_c   1.000
_cell.angle_alpha   90.00
_cell.angle_beta   90.00
_cell.angle_gamma   90.00
#
_symmetry.space_group_name_H-M   'P 1'
#
loop_
_entity.id
_entity.type
_entity.pdbx_description
1 polymer ?
#
loop_
_entity_poly.entity_id
_entity_poly.type
_entity_poly.pdbx_seq_one_letter_code
_entity_poly.pdbx_strand_id
1 'polypeptide(L)'
;MKTLFRYLKIAIVSGAISFALISITINFMDKRIKEELPNFMNASEDIKILTDTLSLCTGLMLSNPIKQNHETCKLISSKLEVKVEKLKEDNPYINFYTTYIKRQEF
;
A
#
# COMPACT_ATOMS: atom_id res chain seq x y z
N MET A 1 43.50 -11.64 -24.72
CA MET A 1 42.71 -12.78 -24.19
C MET A 1 42.61 -12.81 -22.65
N LYS A 2 43.71 -12.66 -21.89
CA LYS A 2 43.69 -12.65 -20.40
C LYS A 2 42.79 -11.59 -19.76
N THR A 3 42.73 -10.39 -20.33
CA THR A 3 41.89 -9.27 -19.85
C THR A 3 40.39 -9.55 -20.03
N LEU A 4 40.00 -10.11 -21.18
CA LEU A 4 38.61 -10.48 -21.47
C LEU A 4 38.09 -11.54 -20.48
N PHE A 5 38.93 -12.53 -20.17
CA PHE A 5 38.62 -13.58 -19.20
C PHE A 5 38.47 -13.04 -17.76
N ARG A 6 39.19 -11.96 -17.41
CA ARG A 6 39.03 -11.27 -16.12
C ARG A 6 37.69 -10.53 -16.04
N TYR A 7 37.31 -9.79 -17.08
CA TYR A 7 36.00 -9.12 -17.13
C TYR A 7 34.83 -10.09 -17.12
N LEU A 8 34.95 -11.22 -17.81
CA LEU A 8 33.93 -12.28 -17.78
C LEU A 8 33.72 -12.84 -16.35
N LYS A 9 34.80 -13.08 -15.60
CA LYS A 9 34.69 -13.52 -14.20
C LYS A 9 34.01 -12.49 -13.31
N ILE A 10 34.36 -11.20 -13.49
CA ILE A 10 33.72 -10.11 -12.73
C ILE A 10 32.23 -10.07 -13.04
N ALA A 11 31.84 -10.15 -14.31
CA ALA A 11 30.44 -10.14 -14.73
C ALA A 11 29.63 -11.31 -14.16
N ILE A 12 30.21 -12.52 -14.14
CA ILE A 12 29.57 -13.70 -13.54
C ILE A 12 29.40 -13.54 -12.03
N VAL A 13 30.44 -13.08 -11.33
CA VAL A 13 30.39 -12.88 -9.87
C VAL A 13 29.39 -11.78 -9.52
N SER A 14 29.41 -10.64 -10.23
CA SER A 14 28.44 -9.57 -10.01
C SER A 14 27.01 -10.02 -10.33
N GLY A 15 26.81 -10.80 -11.39
CA GLY A 15 25.50 -11.36 -11.73
C GLY A 15 24.96 -12.30 -10.65
N ALA A 16 25.82 -13.19 -10.12
CA ALA A 16 25.46 -14.09 -9.03
C ALA A 16 25.10 -13.33 -7.74
N ILE A 17 25.86 -12.28 -7.40
CA ILE A 17 25.57 -11.43 -6.24
C ILE A 17 24.24 -10.70 -6.41
N SER A 18 24.01 -10.09 -7.57
CA SER A 18 22.75 -9.40 -7.87
C SER A 18 21.56 -10.34 -7.78
N PHE A 19 21.67 -11.54 -8.33
CA PHE A 19 20.59 -12.53 -8.26
C PHE A 19 20.30 -12.95 -6.82
N ALA A 20 21.34 -13.24 -6.03
CA ALA A 20 21.17 -13.59 -4.61
C ALA A 20 20.50 -12.46 -3.82
N LEU A 21 20.93 -11.20 -4.02
CA LEU A 21 20.33 -10.05 -3.37
C LEU A 21 18.85 -9.87 -3.74
N ILE A 22 18.51 -10.05 -5.02
CA ILE A 22 17.12 -9.98 -5.49
C ILE A 22 16.28 -11.08 -4.81
N SER A 23 16.75 -12.33 -4.82
CA SER A 23 16.02 -13.44 -4.19
C SER A 23 15.79 -13.22 -2.69
N ILE A 24 16.80 -12.74 -1.97
CA ILE A 24 16.67 -12.42 -0.53
C ILE A 24 15.64 -11.31 -0.34
N THR A 25 15.68 -10.26 -1.16
CA THR A 25 14.75 -9.13 -1.06
C THR A 25 13.31 -9.56 -1.34
N ILE A 26 13.08 -10.39 -2.35
CA ILE A 26 11.75 -10.93 -2.66
C ILE A 26 11.20 -11.73 -1.47
N ASN A 27 11.99 -12.66 -0.94
CA ASN A 27 11.57 -13.48 0.20
C ASN A 27 11.31 -12.65 1.46
N PHE A 28 12.14 -11.63 1.69
CA PHE A 28 11.94 -10.69 2.80
C PHE A 28 10.63 -9.92 2.65
N MET A 29 10.37 -9.36 1.46
CA MET A 29 9.15 -8.60 1.18
C MET A 29 7.90 -9.49 1.29
N ASP A 30 7.92 -10.70 0.71
CA ASP A 30 6.80 -11.64 0.78
C ASP A 30 6.45 -11.99 2.24
N LYS A 31 7.47 -12.25 3.06
CA LYS A 31 7.27 -12.54 4.48
C LYS A 31 6.63 -11.36 5.21
N ARG A 32 7.14 -10.15 5.00
CA ARG A 32 6.62 -8.94 5.65
C ARG A 32 5.19 -8.60 5.24
N ILE A 33 4.89 -8.73 3.95
CA ILE A 33 3.53 -8.53 3.44
C ILE A 33 2.57 -9.54 4.06
N LYS A 34 2.95 -10.83 4.17
CA LYS A 34 2.12 -11.85 4.81
C LYS A 34 1.88 -11.57 6.30
N GLU A 35 2.86 -11.01 7.00
CA GLU A 35 2.71 -10.60 8.40
C GLU A 35 1.72 -9.43 8.55
N GLU A 36 1.74 -8.45 7.65
CA GLU A 36 0.85 -7.28 7.66
C GLU A 36 -0.57 -7.59 7.15
N LEU A 37 -0.72 -8.59 6.28
CA LEU A 37 -1.95 -8.85 5.54
C LEU A 37 -3.21 -9.00 6.41
N PRO A 38 -3.20 -9.75 7.53
CA PRO A 38 -4.40 -9.89 8.36
C PRO A 38 -4.87 -8.55 8.96
N ASN A 39 -3.92 -7.75 9.47
CA ASN A 39 -4.22 -6.44 10.06
C ASN A 39 -4.74 -5.48 8.99
N PHE A 40 -4.11 -5.49 7.81
CA PHE A 40 -4.53 -4.70 6.67
C PHE A 40 -5.95 -5.05 6.21
N MET A 41 -6.26 -6.34 6.07
CA MET A 41 -7.58 -6.80 5.64
C MET A 41 -8.68 -6.39 6.61
N ASN A 42 -8.47 -6.59 7.92
CA ASN A 42 -9.43 -6.20 8.95
C ASN A 42 -9.68 -4.68 8.95
N ALA A 43 -8.62 -3.88 8.91
CA ALA A 43 -8.76 -2.42 8.91
C ALA A 43 -9.26 -1.86 7.56
N SER A 44 -9.04 -2.58 6.45
CA SER A 44 -9.60 -2.22 5.14
C SER A 44 -11.12 -2.36 5.11
N GLU A 45 -11.69 -3.31 5.85
CA GLU A 45 -13.15 -3.46 5.96
C GLU A 45 -13.78 -2.26 6.69
N ASP A 46 -13.16 -1.85 7.81
CA ASP A 46 -13.55 -0.65 8.55
C ASP A 46 -13.53 0.62 7.67
N ILE A 47 -12.47 0.78 6.87
CA ILE A 47 -12.32 1.91 5.94
C ILE A 47 -13.39 1.85 4.84
N LYS A 48 -13.71 0.66 4.34
CA LYS A 48 -14.77 0.46 3.35
C LYS A 48 -16.12 0.90 3.92
N ILE A 49 -16.47 0.49 5.13
CA ILE A 49 -17.70 0.90 5.81
C ILE A 49 -17.76 2.43 5.95
N LEU A 50 -16.67 3.07 6.38
CA LEU A 50 -16.60 4.53 6.48
C LEU A 50 -16.73 5.23 5.12
N THR A 51 -16.15 4.65 4.07
CA THR A 51 -16.26 5.17 2.70
C THR A 51 -17.68 5.08 2.17
N ASP A 52 -18.34 3.93 2.36
CA ASP A 52 -19.74 3.73 1.98
C ASP A 52 -20.65 4.69 2.78
N THR A 53 -20.37 4.87 4.07
CA THR A 53 -21.09 5.83 4.92
C THR A 53 -20.90 7.27 4.42
N LEU A 54 -19.68 7.65 4.02
CA LEU A 54 -19.40 8.98 3.46
C LEU A 54 -20.14 9.19 2.13
N SER A 55 -20.21 8.16 1.29
CA SER A 55 -20.96 8.18 0.03
C SER A 55 -22.45 8.42 0.28
N LEU A 56 -23.05 7.67 1.22
CA LEU A 56 -24.43 7.88 1.65
C LEU A 56 -24.65 9.28 2.21
N CYS A 57 -23.76 9.75 3.08
CA CYS A 57 -23.82 11.10 3.66
C CYS A 57 -23.80 12.17 2.58
N THR A 58 -22.92 12.02 1.59
CA THR A 58 -22.80 12.95 0.46
C THR A 58 -24.08 12.96 -0.38
N GLY A 59 -24.67 11.80 -0.66
CA GLY A 59 -25.97 11.70 -1.34
C GLY A 59 -27.10 12.39 -0.56
N LEU A 60 -27.18 12.15 0.75
CA LEU A 60 -28.12 12.82 1.65
C LEU A 60 -27.90 14.34 1.68
N MET A 61 -26.65 14.80 1.65
CA MET A 61 -26.30 16.21 1.57
C MET A 61 -26.79 16.87 0.27
N LEU A 62 -26.70 16.16 -0.86
CA LEU A 62 -27.20 16.64 -2.15
C LEU A 62 -28.73 16.74 -2.16
N SER A 63 -29.43 15.82 -1.51
CA SER A 63 -30.90 15.83 -1.42
C SER A 63 -31.44 16.77 -0.33
N ASN A 64 -30.68 17.01 0.74
CA ASN A 64 -31.08 17.84 1.87
C ASN A 64 -29.87 18.56 2.51
N PRO A 65 -29.47 19.72 1.97
CA PRO A 65 -28.25 20.44 2.37
C PRO A 65 -28.48 21.29 3.64
N ILE A 66 -28.75 20.64 4.77
CA ILE A 66 -28.77 21.31 6.08
C ILE A 66 -27.37 21.30 6.71
N LYS A 67 -27.03 22.33 7.50
CA LYS A 67 -25.73 22.48 8.17
C LYS A 67 -25.31 21.25 8.97
N GLN A 68 -26.24 20.61 9.66
CA GLN A 68 -25.98 19.40 10.44
C GLN A 68 -25.49 18.22 9.58
N ASN A 69 -26.04 18.06 8.37
CA ASN A 69 -25.60 17.01 7.43
C ASN A 69 -24.18 17.31 6.94
N HIS A 70 -23.86 18.58 6.65
CA HIS A 70 -22.53 18.99 6.23
C HIS A 70 -21.46 18.73 7.32
N GLU A 71 -21.76 19.08 8.57
CA GLU A 71 -20.85 18.80 9.70
C GLU A 71 -20.65 17.30 9.92
N THR A 72 -21.73 16.52 9.78
CA THR A 72 -21.66 15.06 9.89
C THR A 72 -20.78 14.43 8.81
N CYS A 73 -20.96 14.82 7.53
CA CYS A 73 -20.13 14.31 6.44
C CYS A 73 -18.66 14.72 6.61
N LYS A 74 -18.40 15.95 7.06
CA LYS A 74 -17.03 16.43 7.34
C LYS A 74 -16.36 15.61 8.45
N LEU A 75 -17.09 15.26 9.50
CA LEU A 75 -16.58 14.43 10.59
C LEU A 75 -16.27 13.00 10.14
N ILE A 76 -17.13 12.41 9.31
CA ILE A 76 -16.89 11.09 8.71
C ILE A 76 -15.64 11.13 7.81
N SER A 77 -15.53 12.15 6.95
CA SER A 77 -14.38 12.34 6.06
C SER A 77 -13.07 12.45 6.85
N SER A 78 -13.05 13.27 7.91
CA SER A 78 -11.86 13.42 8.75
C SER A 78 -11.48 12.12 9.48
N LYS A 79 -12.46 11.36 9.98
CA LYS A 79 -12.18 10.02 10.57
C LYS A 79 -11.63 9.04 9.54
N LEU A 80 -12.14 9.09 8.32
CA LEU A 80 -11.68 8.25 7.22
C LEU A 80 -10.22 8.56 6.87
N GLU A 81 -9.87 9.84 6.72
CA GLU A 81 -8.50 10.28 6.44
C GLU A 81 -7.52 9.78 7.50
N VAL A 82 -7.81 9.99 8.78
CA VAL A 82 -6.95 9.54 9.89
C VAL A 82 -6.81 8.02 9.91
N LYS A 83 -7.90 7.26 9.68
CA LYS A 83 -7.82 5.80 9.61
C LYS A 83 -6.99 5.31 8.43
N VAL A 84 -7.13 5.95 7.26
CA VAL A 84 -6.36 5.59 6.06
C VAL A 84 -4.88 5.90 6.25
N GLU A 85 -4.54 7.05 6.85
CA GLU A 85 -3.16 7.41 7.13
C GLU A 85 -2.52 6.45 8.13
N LYS A 86 -3.21 6.17 9.25
CA LYS A 86 -2.76 5.18 10.22
C LYS A 86 -2.60 3.79 9.62
N LEU A 87 -3.50 3.36 8.74
CA LEU A 87 -3.39 2.07 8.06
C LEU A 87 -2.09 1.97 7.24
N LYS A 88 -1.70 3.06 6.56
CA LYS A 88 -0.48 3.12 5.76
C LYS A 88 0.78 3.11 6.64
N GLU A 89 0.73 3.79 7.78
CA GLU A 89 1.82 3.80 8.76
C GLU A 89 2.00 2.44 9.44
N ASP A 90 0.91 1.77 9.80
CA ASP A 90 0.92 0.47 10.47
C ASP A 90 1.30 -0.68 9.51
N ASN A 91 1.15 -0.48 8.19
CA ASN A 91 1.40 -1.50 7.16
C ASN A 91 2.28 -0.98 6.00
N PRO A 92 3.54 -0.58 6.29
CA PRO A 92 4.43 0.05 5.32
C PRO A 92 4.76 -0.84 4.12
N TYR A 93 4.86 -2.16 4.27
CA TYR A 93 5.23 -3.05 3.16
C TYR A 93 4.06 -3.27 2.20
N ILE A 94 2.84 -3.43 2.71
CA ILE A 94 1.63 -3.46 1.89
C ILE A 94 1.39 -2.10 1.22
N ASN A 95 1.58 -1.00 1.94
CA ASN A 95 1.46 0.34 1.37
C ASN A 95 2.48 0.58 0.24
N PHE A 96 3.73 0.14 0.43
CA PHE A 96 4.75 0.18 -0.62
C PHE A 96 4.33 -0.64 -1.84
N TYR A 97 3.89 -1.88 -1.64
CA TYR A 97 3.46 -2.77 -2.74
C TYR A 97 2.27 -2.18 -3.52
N THR A 98 1.25 -1.70 -2.82
CA THR A 98 0.04 -1.15 -3.46
C THR A 98 0.29 0.20 -4.15
N THR A 99 1.21 1.02 -3.62
CA THR A 99 1.52 2.33 -4.19
C THR A 99 2.42 2.24 -5.42
N TYR A 100 3.46 1.40 -5.38
CA TYR A 100 4.53 1.41 -6.38
C TYR A 100 4.51 0.20 -7.32
N ILE A 101 4.01 -0.96 -6.88
CA ILE A 101 4.03 -2.18 -7.69
C ILE A 101 2.69 -2.36 -8.39
N LYS A 102 1.59 -2.44 -7.63
CA LYS A 102 0.25 -2.67 -8.22
C LYS A 102 -0.25 -1.51 -9.12
N ARG A 103 0.16 -0.27 -8.84
CA ARG A 103 -0.21 0.90 -9.65
C ARG A 103 0.39 0.87 -11.07
N GLN A 104 1.45 0.10 -11.31
CA GLN A 104 2.09 0.02 -12.63
C GLN A 104 1.42 -0.98 -13.58
N GLU A 105 0.38 -1.69 -13.14
CA GLU A 105 -0.36 -2.67 -13.95
C GLU A 105 -1.57 -2.07 -14.69
N PHE A 106 -1.77 -0.74 -14.66
CA PHE A 106 -2.84 -0.02 -15.37
C PHE A 106 -2.32 1.20 -16.14
#